data_AF-A0A960K782-F1
#
_entry.id   AF-A0A960K782-F1
#
_cell.length_a   1.000
_cell.length_b   1.000
_cell.length_c   1.000
_cell.angle_alpha   90.00
_cell.angle_beta   90.00
_cell.angle_gamma   90.00
#
_symmetry.space_group_name_H-M   'P 1'
#
loop_
_entity.id
_entity.type
_entity.pdbx_description
1 polymer ?
#
loop_
_entity_poly.entity_id
_entity_poly.type
_entity_poly.pdbx_seq_one_letter_code
_entity_poly.pdbx_strand_id
1 'polypeptide(L)'
;GVALLAVAPFLLFCTLRLAVVGQFGLVAFGGYNLIGLAGSMLDEELISELPAEQQSLAQDIYQLRKRASLYPMRPETPTRKFYSQFNDNVWQRAVPLLEKRLGRREVSSTAINRELAELSRAILRRRPRLYLKWIVDSFVYGIGEAAVDFWIVGLGLALLLASPLLLLPAASGTGAQGGGSWPLLLAFAFVAGLYVAGSLGLIVLVEVPFGRYMSTVALLVPSALALALFEVLRLGRPRLLALRKTSP
;
A
#
# COMPACT_ATOMS: atom_id res chain seq x y z
N GLY A 1 -1.24 -14.79 -22.46
CA GLY A 1 0.20 -14.90 -22.75
C GLY A 1 1.02 -14.09 -21.76
N VAL A 2 1.22 -12.80 -22.03
CA VAL A 2 2.12 -11.90 -21.26
C VAL A 2 1.76 -11.80 -19.77
N ALA A 3 0.48 -11.63 -19.42
CA ALA A 3 0.06 -11.59 -18.01
C ALA A 3 0.42 -12.87 -17.24
N LEU A 4 0.28 -14.04 -17.89
CA LEU A 4 0.67 -15.32 -17.29
C LEU A 4 2.19 -15.39 -17.08
N LEU A 5 2.98 -14.94 -18.06
CA LEU A 5 4.45 -14.90 -17.95
C LEU A 5 4.92 -13.92 -16.87
N ALA A 6 4.20 -12.83 -16.63
CA ALA A 6 4.51 -11.88 -15.58
C ALA A 6 4.15 -12.40 -14.17
N VAL A 7 3.04 -13.14 -14.06
CA VAL A 7 2.53 -13.66 -12.77
C VAL A 7 3.14 -15.01 -12.40
N ALA A 8 3.57 -15.81 -13.39
CA ALA A 8 4.09 -17.15 -13.16
C ALA A 8 5.33 -17.19 -12.24
N PRO A 9 6.35 -16.32 -12.39
CA PRO A 9 7.49 -16.31 -11.46
C PRO A 9 7.07 -16.03 -10.01
N PHE A 10 6.09 -15.14 -9.83
CA PHE A 10 5.54 -14.82 -8.52
C PHE A 10 4.79 -16.01 -7.91
N LEU A 11 3.89 -16.65 -8.68
CA LEU A 11 3.18 -17.84 -8.21
C LEU A 11 4.13 -19.00 -7.93
N LEU A 12 5.16 -19.19 -8.76
CA LEU A 12 6.19 -20.20 -8.56
C LEU A 12 6.95 -19.96 -7.26
N PHE A 13 7.38 -18.72 -7.01
CA PHE A 13 8.03 -18.36 -5.75
C PHE A 13 7.11 -18.60 -4.54
N CYS A 14 5.86 -18.13 -4.58
CA CYS A 14 4.91 -18.33 -3.48
C CYS A 14 4.60 -19.80 -3.23
N THR A 15 4.53 -20.62 -4.30
CA THR A 15 4.31 -22.07 -4.20
C THR A 15 5.54 -22.78 -3.64
N LEU A 16 6.75 -22.45 -4.11
CA LEU A 16 7.99 -23.01 -3.57
C LEU A 16 8.14 -22.68 -2.09
N ARG A 17 7.86 -21.43 -1.70
CA ARG A 17 7.89 -21.00 -0.30
C ARG A 17 6.82 -21.71 0.53
N LEU A 18 5.64 -21.95 -0.02
CA LEU A 18 4.61 -22.76 0.64
C LEU A 18 5.12 -24.19 0.90
N ALA A 19 5.80 -24.80 -0.07
CA ALA A 19 6.35 -26.15 0.08
C ALA A 19 7.51 -26.23 1.10
N VAL A 20 8.43 -25.26 1.10
CA VAL A 20 9.63 -25.29 1.95
C VAL A 20 9.38 -24.75 3.36
N VAL A 21 8.55 -23.72 3.50
CA VAL A 21 8.36 -22.96 4.75
C VAL A 21 6.94 -23.12 5.32
N GLY A 22 6.01 -23.74 4.58
CA GLY A 22 4.61 -23.88 4.99
C GLY A 22 3.79 -22.59 4.88
N GLN A 23 4.28 -21.59 4.14
CA GLN A 23 3.63 -20.28 4.02
C GLN A 23 3.56 -19.79 2.57
N PHE A 24 2.35 -19.52 2.08
CA PHE A 24 2.13 -18.91 0.78
C PHE A 24 2.19 -17.38 0.88
N GLY A 25 3.00 -16.75 0.03
CA GLY A 25 3.09 -15.29 -0.08
C GLY A 25 4.52 -14.81 -0.30
N LEU A 26 4.70 -13.50 -0.52
CA LEU A 26 6.03 -12.94 -0.78
C LEU A 26 6.91 -12.88 0.47
N VAL A 27 6.31 -12.62 1.64
CA VAL A 27 7.02 -12.37 2.90
C VAL A 27 6.39 -13.07 4.10
N ALA A 28 7.19 -13.35 5.12
CA ALA A 28 6.77 -13.96 6.39
C ALA A 28 6.31 -12.91 7.42
N PHE A 29 5.59 -11.88 6.96
CA PHE A 29 5.20 -10.73 7.78
C PHE A 29 3.69 -10.54 7.92
N GLY A 30 2.89 -11.43 7.33
CA GLY A 30 1.44 -11.32 7.34
C GLY A 30 0.83 -11.31 8.74
N GLY A 31 1.34 -12.13 9.66
CA GLY A 31 0.84 -12.18 11.05
C GLY A 31 1.21 -10.95 11.85
N TYR A 32 2.46 -10.47 11.71
CA TYR A 32 2.91 -9.22 12.33
C TYR A 32 2.05 -8.04 11.90
N ASN A 33 1.81 -7.89 10.59
CA ASN A 33 1.05 -6.74 10.10
C ASN A 33 -0.45 -6.87 10.45
N LEU A 34 -1.03 -8.07 10.28
CA LEU A 34 -2.43 -8.30 10.59
C LEU A 34 -2.74 -8.12 12.08
N ILE A 35 -1.84 -8.45 13.01
CA ILE A 35 -2.12 -8.23 14.44
C ILE A 35 -2.11 -6.74 14.80
N GLY A 36 -1.34 -5.92 14.07
CA GLY A 36 -1.37 -4.46 14.24
C GLY A 36 -2.77 -3.89 14.08
N LEU A 37 -3.48 -4.39 13.06
CA LEU A 37 -4.88 -4.12 12.78
C LEU A 37 -5.83 -4.86 13.73
N ALA A 38 -5.75 -6.19 13.75
CA ALA A 38 -6.72 -7.04 14.43
C ALA A 38 -6.68 -6.82 15.95
N GLY A 39 -5.52 -6.52 16.51
CA GLY A 39 -5.38 -6.12 17.91
C GLY A 39 -6.25 -4.91 18.27
N SER A 40 -6.43 -3.96 17.34
CA SER A 40 -7.34 -2.83 17.53
C SER A 40 -8.81 -3.23 17.51
N MET A 41 -9.18 -4.40 16.99
CA MET A 41 -10.55 -4.93 17.03
C MET A 41 -10.82 -5.85 18.22
N LEU A 42 -9.81 -6.07 19.07
CA LEU A 42 -9.91 -6.96 20.22
C LEU A 42 -10.56 -6.24 21.40
N ASP A 43 -11.71 -6.75 21.82
CA ASP A 43 -12.47 -6.32 23.00
C ASP A 43 -12.71 -7.50 23.96
N GLU A 44 -13.21 -7.20 25.16
CA GLU A 44 -13.37 -8.18 26.24
C GLU A 44 -14.40 -9.26 25.89
N GLU A 45 -15.50 -8.89 25.26
CA GLU A 45 -16.57 -9.82 24.83
C GLU A 45 -16.03 -10.82 23.79
N LEU A 46 -15.29 -10.31 22.80
CA LEU A 46 -14.75 -11.10 21.71
C LEU A 46 -13.82 -12.23 22.18
N ILE A 47 -13.07 -12.01 23.27
CA ILE A 47 -12.11 -13.01 23.77
C ILE A 47 -12.80 -14.34 24.07
N SER A 48 -14.01 -14.30 24.63
CA SER A 48 -14.80 -15.50 24.93
C SER A 48 -15.31 -16.24 23.69
N GLU A 49 -15.40 -15.55 22.54
CA GLU A 49 -15.85 -16.11 21.26
C GLU A 49 -14.72 -16.71 20.40
N LEU A 50 -13.46 -16.46 20.77
CA LEU A 50 -12.30 -16.98 20.07
C LEU A 50 -12.11 -18.48 20.33
N PRO A 51 -11.42 -19.21 19.44
CA PRO A 51 -11.02 -20.59 19.69
C PRO A 51 -10.25 -20.72 21.03
N ALA A 52 -10.51 -21.78 21.80
CA ALA A 52 -9.96 -21.97 23.15
C ALA A 52 -8.44 -21.78 23.22
N GLU A 53 -7.72 -22.31 22.22
CA GLU A 53 -6.27 -22.20 22.06
C GLU A 53 -5.77 -20.74 21.99
N GLN A 54 -6.59 -19.83 21.48
CA GLN A 54 -6.24 -18.44 21.28
C GLN A 54 -6.73 -17.51 22.39
N GLN A 55 -7.71 -17.93 23.20
CA GLN A 55 -8.30 -17.09 24.24
C GLN A 55 -7.27 -16.59 25.25
N SER A 56 -6.35 -17.46 25.68
CA SER A 56 -5.30 -17.07 26.62
C SER A 56 -4.37 -16.00 26.05
N LEU A 57 -3.97 -16.13 24.77
CA LEU A 57 -3.10 -15.14 24.12
C LEU A 57 -3.83 -13.81 23.91
N ALA A 58 -5.08 -13.88 23.45
CA ALA A 58 -5.93 -12.72 23.26
C ALA A 58 -6.15 -11.96 24.58
N GLN A 59 -6.43 -12.68 25.67
CA GLN A 59 -6.60 -12.09 27.00
C GLN A 59 -5.36 -11.31 27.43
N ASP A 60 -4.17 -11.89 27.31
CA ASP A 60 -2.94 -11.21 27.69
C ASP A 60 -2.68 -9.95 26.85
N ILE A 61 -2.89 -10.02 25.52
CA ILE A 61 -2.75 -8.86 24.63
C ILE A 61 -3.78 -7.78 25.01
N TYR A 62 -5.02 -8.16 25.28
CA TYR A 62 -6.08 -7.25 25.70
C TYR A 62 -5.72 -6.55 27.02
N GLN A 63 -5.22 -7.28 28.02
CA GLN A 63 -4.79 -6.68 29.30
C GLN A 63 -3.61 -5.73 29.10
N LEU A 64 -2.66 -6.08 28.25
CA LEU A 64 -1.55 -5.20 27.89
C LEU A 64 -2.04 -3.92 27.19
N ARG A 65 -3.01 -4.02 26.27
CA ARG A 65 -3.64 -2.87 25.60
C ARG A 65 -4.40 -1.98 26.58
N LYS A 66 -5.20 -2.58 27.47
CA LYS A 66 -5.97 -1.88 28.51
C LYS A 66 -5.07 -1.07 29.45
N ARG A 67 -3.94 -1.63 29.89
CA ARG A 67 -2.94 -0.94 30.73
C ARG A 67 -2.30 0.27 30.03
N ALA A 68 -2.23 0.26 28.70
CA ALA A 68 -1.75 1.39 27.90
C ALA A 68 -2.85 2.34 27.44
N SER A 69 -4.08 2.19 27.95
CA SER A 69 -5.23 3.00 27.53
C SER A 69 -5.51 2.91 26.02
N LEU A 70 -5.16 1.79 25.39
CA LEU A 70 -5.52 1.51 24.00
C LEU A 70 -6.93 0.94 23.97
N TYR A 71 -7.86 1.71 23.40
CA TYR A 71 -9.26 1.32 23.29
C TYR A 71 -9.51 0.49 22.01
N PRO A 72 -10.51 -0.41 22.03
CA PRO A 72 -10.91 -1.16 20.85
C PRO A 72 -11.61 -0.26 19.82
N MET A 73 -11.55 -0.68 18.56
CA MET A 73 -12.22 -0.06 17.44
C MET A 73 -13.72 -0.27 17.55
N ARG A 74 -14.45 0.82 17.36
CA ARG A 74 -15.91 0.83 17.37
C ARG A 74 -16.44 1.33 16.02
N PRO A 75 -17.64 0.91 15.60
CA PRO A 75 -18.23 1.31 14.31
C PRO A 75 -18.26 2.82 14.08
N GLU A 76 -18.51 3.60 15.13
CA GLU A 76 -18.62 5.05 15.13
C GLU A 76 -17.27 5.78 15.08
N THR A 77 -16.16 5.08 15.34
CA THR A 77 -14.84 5.73 15.43
C THR A 77 -14.13 5.69 14.07
N PRO A 78 -13.58 6.82 13.58
CA PRO A 78 -12.75 6.82 12.38
C PRO A 78 -11.52 5.92 12.53
N THR A 79 -11.23 5.08 11.53
CA THR A 79 -10.12 4.12 11.56
C THR A 79 -8.76 4.77 11.74
N ARG A 80 -8.59 6.00 11.23
CA ARG A 80 -7.36 6.79 11.34
C ARG A 80 -6.86 6.95 12.78
N LYS A 81 -7.76 6.99 13.77
CA LYS A 81 -7.38 7.07 15.20
C LYS A 81 -6.60 5.84 15.68
N PHE A 82 -6.71 4.72 14.97
CA PHE A 82 -6.06 3.46 15.33
C PHE A 82 -4.72 3.25 14.61
N TYR A 83 -4.34 4.13 13.66
CA TYR A 83 -3.07 4.00 12.95
C TYR A 83 -1.87 4.15 13.88
N SER A 84 -1.96 5.04 14.88
CA SER A 84 -0.94 5.17 15.92
C SER A 84 -0.85 3.94 16.82
N GLN A 85 -1.94 3.18 16.99
CA GLN A 85 -1.95 1.94 17.78
C GLN A 85 -1.35 0.75 17.03
N PHE A 86 -1.24 0.84 15.70
CA PHE A 86 -0.79 -0.28 14.86
C PHE A 86 0.58 -0.80 15.30
N ASN A 87 1.59 0.07 15.37
CA ASN A 87 2.94 -0.34 15.77
C ASN A 87 3.02 -0.74 17.25
N ASP A 88 2.21 -0.14 18.13
CA ASP A 88 2.16 -0.51 19.55
C ASP A 88 1.63 -1.96 19.69
N ASN A 89 0.53 -2.27 19.02
CA ASN A 89 -0.05 -3.61 18.97
C ASN A 89 0.97 -4.67 18.55
N VAL A 90 1.74 -4.41 17.49
CA VAL A 90 2.74 -5.35 16.99
C VAL A 90 3.94 -5.41 17.94
N TRP A 91 4.69 -4.31 18.03
CA TRP A 91 6.07 -4.33 18.50
C TRP A 91 6.23 -4.10 20.00
N GLN A 92 5.26 -3.45 20.63
CA GLN A 92 5.31 -3.19 22.06
C GLN A 92 4.51 -4.23 22.85
N ARG A 93 3.50 -4.86 22.23
CA ARG A 93 2.58 -5.79 22.93
C ARG A 93 2.68 -7.21 22.44
N ALA A 94 2.24 -7.49 21.22
CA ALA A 94 2.03 -8.86 20.78
C ALA A 94 3.34 -9.63 20.59
N VAL A 95 4.34 -9.02 19.96
CA VAL A 95 5.64 -9.66 19.73
C VAL A 95 6.39 -9.93 21.04
N PRO A 96 6.63 -8.95 21.94
CA PRO A 96 7.34 -9.22 23.19
C PRO A 96 6.63 -10.24 24.09
N LEU A 97 5.29 -10.25 24.08
CA LEU A 97 4.50 -11.23 24.81
C LEU A 97 4.76 -12.65 24.29
N LEU A 98 4.73 -12.85 22.98
CA LEU A 98 5.00 -14.17 22.38
C LEU A 98 6.45 -14.59 22.54
N GLU A 99 7.41 -13.68 22.43
CA GLU A 99 8.83 -13.97 22.72
C GLU A 99 9.01 -14.48 24.15
N LYS A 100 8.29 -13.89 25.11
CA LYS A 100 8.29 -14.34 26.51
C LYS A 100 7.64 -15.72 26.67
N ARG A 101 6.51 -15.97 25.99
CA ARG A 101 5.75 -17.23 26.09
C ARG A 101 6.47 -18.41 25.45
N LEU A 102 7.07 -18.22 24.28
CA LEU A 102 7.77 -19.28 23.54
C LEU A 102 9.18 -19.56 24.10
N GLY A 103 9.72 -18.64 24.90
CA GLY A 103 11.03 -18.79 25.53
C GLY A 103 12.19 -18.51 24.57
N ARG A 104 13.25 -17.88 25.07
CA ARG A 104 14.37 -17.32 24.27
C ARG A 104 15.10 -18.31 23.35
N ARG A 105 15.00 -19.63 23.59
CA ARG A 105 15.70 -20.65 22.79
C ARG A 105 14.93 -21.10 21.55
N GLU A 106 13.61 -20.87 21.48
CA GLU A 106 12.74 -21.33 20.39
C GLU A 106 12.06 -20.19 19.62
N VAL A 107 12.50 -18.94 19.81
CA VAL A 107 11.92 -17.76 19.14
C VAL A 107 12.30 -17.72 17.65
N SER A 108 11.69 -18.59 16.86
CA SER A 108 11.67 -18.43 15.41
C SER A 108 10.67 -17.34 15.05
N SER A 109 11.08 -16.31 14.30
CA SER A 109 10.15 -15.29 13.77
C SER A 109 8.98 -15.93 13.01
N THR A 110 9.21 -17.10 12.41
CA THR A 110 8.17 -17.88 11.72
C THR A 110 7.10 -18.39 12.67
N ALA A 111 7.49 -18.84 13.88
CA ALA A 111 6.55 -19.31 14.90
C ALA A 111 5.71 -18.15 15.44
N ILE A 112 6.34 -17.02 15.79
CA ILE A 112 5.62 -15.80 16.20
C ILE A 112 4.65 -15.36 15.10
N ASN A 113 5.12 -15.25 13.84
CA ASN A 113 4.27 -14.85 12.73
C ASN A 113 3.07 -15.77 12.55
N ARG A 114 3.24 -17.09 12.74
CA ARG A 114 2.15 -18.06 12.64
C ARG A 114 1.09 -17.84 13.72
N GLU A 115 1.50 -17.78 14.99
CA GLU A 115 0.60 -17.53 16.13
C GLU A 115 -0.17 -16.22 15.96
N LEU A 116 0.51 -15.14 15.58
CA LEU A 116 -0.11 -13.85 15.32
C LEU A 116 -1.07 -13.90 14.13
N ALA A 117 -0.71 -14.60 13.05
CA ALA A 117 -1.58 -14.74 11.88
C ALA A 117 -2.85 -15.54 12.20
N GLU A 118 -2.76 -16.57 13.05
CA GLU A 118 -3.89 -17.39 13.47
C GLU A 118 -4.85 -16.62 14.37
N LEU A 119 -4.31 -15.92 15.38
CA LEU A 119 -5.09 -15.05 16.25
C LEU A 119 -5.78 -13.94 15.44
N SER A 120 -5.03 -13.26 14.57
CA SER A 120 -5.58 -12.18 13.74
C SER A 120 -6.71 -12.68 12.84
N ARG A 121 -6.54 -13.85 12.20
CA ARG A 121 -7.60 -14.45 11.37
C ARG A 121 -8.85 -14.76 12.18
N ALA A 122 -8.72 -15.26 13.41
CA ALA A 122 -9.88 -15.53 14.27
C ALA A 122 -10.61 -14.25 14.67
N ILE A 123 -9.87 -13.19 15.05
CA ILE A 123 -10.45 -11.88 15.36
C ILE A 123 -11.20 -11.33 14.15
N LEU A 124 -10.56 -11.28 12.97
CA LEU A 124 -11.15 -10.71 11.76
C LEU A 124 -12.41 -11.47 11.30
N ARG A 125 -12.44 -12.81 11.46
CA ARG A 125 -13.63 -13.64 11.15
C ARG A 125 -14.83 -13.30 12.05
N ARG A 126 -14.58 -12.90 13.29
CA ARG A 126 -15.63 -12.51 14.25
C ARG A 126 -16.04 -11.04 14.13
N ARG A 127 -15.18 -10.20 13.54
CA ARG A 127 -15.41 -8.76 13.34
C ARG A 127 -15.38 -8.34 11.86
N PRO A 128 -16.11 -9.01 10.93
CA PRO A 128 -15.99 -8.75 9.49
C PRO A 128 -16.43 -7.33 9.11
N ARG A 129 -17.41 -6.75 9.81
CA ARG A 129 -17.89 -5.37 9.57
C ARG A 129 -16.82 -4.33 9.90
N LEU A 130 -16.10 -4.49 11.01
CA LEU A 130 -15.00 -3.59 11.37
C LEU A 130 -13.83 -3.74 10.40
N TYR A 131 -13.56 -4.96 9.93
CA TYR A 131 -12.53 -5.18 8.93
C TYR A 131 -12.87 -4.55 7.57
N LEU A 132 -14.12 -4.68 7.12
CA LEU A 132 -14.56 -4.00 5.90
C LEU A 132 -14.45 -2.47 6.05
N LYS A 133 -14.87 -1.92 7.19
CA LYS A 133 -14.70 -0.51 7.51
C LYS A 133 -13.22 -0.09 7.44
N TRP A 134 -12.32 -0.88 8.01
CA TRP A 134 -10.88 -0.64 7.90
C TRP A 134 -10.42 -0.55 6.45
N ILE A 135 -10.79 -1.53 5.62
CA ILE A 135 -10.37 -1.58 4.21
C ILE A 135 -10.84 -0.32 3.49
N VAL A 136 -12.12 0.04 3.61
CA VAL A 136 -12.70 1.20 2.92
C VAL A 136 -12.05 2.49 3.39
N ASP A 137 -12.02 2.75 4.69
CA ASP A 137 -11.47 4.00 5.23
C ASP A 137 -9.97 4.12 4.94
N SER A 138 -9.22 3.01 5.04
CA SER A 138 -7.78 3.00 4.76
C SER A 138 -7.50 3.19 3.27
N PHE A 139 -8.34 2.65 2.39
CA PHE A 139 -8.20 2.87 0.95
C PHE A 139 -8.43 4.34 0.58
N VAL A 140 -9.51 4.95 1.11
CA VAL A 140 -9.78 6.38 0.90
C VAL A 140 -8.64 7.25 1.44
N TYR A 141 -8.17 6.95 2.65
CA TYR A 141 -7.04 7.67 3.25
C TYR A 141 -5.76 7.50 2.44
N GLY A 142 -5.45 6.28 1.98
CA GLY A 142 -4.28 5.98 1.17
C GLY A 142 -4.30 6.69 -0.19
N ILE A 143 -5.46 6.85 -0.83
CA ILE A 143 -5.58 7.69 -2.03
C ILE A 143 -5.20 9.14 -1.71
N GLY A 144 -5.68 9.68 -0.58
CA GLY A 144 -5.35 11.03 -0.13
C GLY A 144 -3.85 11.23 0.09
N GLU A 145 -3.21 10.31 0.81
CA GLU A 145 -1.76 10.33 1.06
C GLU A 145 -0.95 10.16 -0.25
N ALA A 146 -1.35 9.22 -1.11
CA ALA A 146 -0.71 9.03 -2.41
C ALA A 146 -0.83 10.27 -3.31
N ALA A 147 -1.93 11.01 -3.23
CA ALA A 147 -2.10 12.27 -3.95
C ALA A 147 -1.16 13.36 -3.42
N VAL A 148 -0.93 13.43 -2.10
CA VAL A 148 0.03 14.38 -1.50
C VAL A 148 1.46 14.07 -1.91
N ASP A 149 1.88 12.80 -1.78
CA ASP A 149 3.22 12.35 -2.21
C ASP A 149 3.42 12.58 -3.72
N PHE A 150 2.37 12.34 -4.50
CA PHE A 150 2.34 12.61 -5.93
C PHE A 150 2.65 14.08 -6.25
N TRP A 151 2.08 15.06 -5.54
CA TRP A 151 2.30 16.47 -5.86
C TRP A 151 3.77 16.88 -5.75
N ILE A 152 4.48 16.35 -4.76
CA ILE A 152 5.89 16.65 -4.53
C ILE A 152 6.75 16.05 -5.66
N VAL A 153 6.55 14.76 -5.96
CA VAL A 153 7.33 14.04 -6.97
C VAL A 153 6.96 14.49 -8.39
N GLY A 154 5.67 14.70 -8.65
CA GLY A 154 5.12 15.15 -9.92
C GLY A 154 5.60 16.55 -10.31
N LEU A 155 5.63 17.49 -9.37
CA LEU A 155 6.18 18.82 -9.61
C LEU A 155 7.68 18.75 -9.93
N GLY A 156 8.45 17.96 -9.18
CA GLY A 156 9.88 17.76 -9.43
C GLY A 156 10.18 17.18 -10.82
N LEU A 157 9.44 16.14 -11.22
CA LEU A 157 9.56 15.53 -12.54
C LEU A 157 9.12 16.45 -13.67
N ALA A 158 8.02 17.21 -13.48
CA ALA A 158 7.55 18.16 -14.47
C ALA A 158 8.58 19.27 -14.71
N LEU A 159 9.20 19.80 -13.65
CA LEU A 159 10.28 20.78 -13.76
C LEU A 159 11.52 20.19 -14.47
N LEU A 160 11.91 18.95 -14.11
CA LEU A 160 13.04 18.26 -14.74
C LEU A 160 12.82 18.07 -16.25
N LEU A 161 11.62 17.64 -16.66
CA LEU A 161 11.29 17.37 -18.06
C LEU A 161 10.97 18.63 -18.87
N ALA A 162 10.49 19.70 -18.23
CA ALA A 162 10.39 21.01 -18.86
C ALA A 162 11.77 21.62 -19.13
N SER A 163 12.81 21.27 -18.35
CA SER A 163 14.14 21.85 -18.49
C SER A 163 14.77 21.68 -19.89
N PRO A 164 14.79 20.48 -20.54
CA PRO A 164 15.31 20.36 -21.90
C PRO A 164 14.41 21.06 -22.94
N LEU A 165 13.11 21.19 -22.71
CA LEU A 165 12.22 21.95 -23.61
C LEU A 165 12.48 23.46 -23.55
N LEU A 166 12.92 23.96 -22.39
CA LEU A 166 13.35 25.35 -22.20
C LEU A 166 14.75 25.60 -22.74
N LEU A 167 15.63 24.59 -22.71
CA LEU A 167 17.05 24.72 -23.04
C LEU A 167 17.41 24.29 -24.46
N LEU A 168 16.60 23.45 -25.13
CA LEU A 168 16.92 23.01 -26.49
C LEU A 168 16.46 24.06 -27.52
N PRO A 169 17.38 24.58 -28.36
CA PRO A 169 17.00 25.46 -29.46
C PRO A 169 16.00 24.75 -30.36
N ALA A 170 15.05 25.50 -30.91
CA ALA A 170 14.02 24.97 -31.79
C ALA A 170 14.68 24.33 -33.01
N ALA A 171 14.90 23.02 -32.97
CA ALA A 171 15.35 22.24 -34.11
C ALA A 171 14.23 22.28 -35.15
N SER A 172 14.31 23.28 -36.03
CA SER A 172 13.49 23.47 -37.21
C SER A 172 13.93 22.46 -38.26
N GLY A 173 13.50 21.21 -38.13
CA GLY A 173 13.92 20.13 -39.02
C GLY A 173 12.89 19.01 -39.12
N THR A 174 12.14 19.05 -40.22
CA THR A 174 11.58 17.89 -40.94
C THR A 174 10.68 16.90 -40.19
N GLY A 175 9.37 17.09 -40.34
CA GLY A 175 8.55 16.06 -41.00
C GLY A 175 8.25 14.76 -40.25
N ALA A 176 8.20 14.75 -38.92
CA ALA A 176 7.60 13.62 -38.20
C ALA A 176 6.07 13.65 -38.39
N GLN A 177 5.57 12.97 -39.43
CA GLN A 177 4.19 12.50 -39.51
C GLN A 177 3.97 11.44 -38.42
N GLY A 178 4.05 11.86 -37.17
CA GLY A 178 3.92 10.97 -36.02
C GLY A 178 2.45 10.74 -35.73
N GLY A 179 1.96 9.52 -35.99
CA GLY A 179 0.67 9.06 -35.49
C GLY A 179 0.55 9.38 -34.00
N GLY A 180 -0.61 9.91 -33.60
CA GLY A 180 -0.82 10.39 -32.24
C GLY A 180 -0.48 9.32 -31.21
N SER A 181 0.40 9.64 -30.26
CA SER A 181 0.78 8.80 -29.12
C SER A 181 -0.29 8.73 -28.02
N TRP A 182 -1.48 9.30 -28.28
CA TRP A 182 -2.61 9.27 -27.37
C TRP A 182 -3.02 7.86 -26.92
N PRO A 183 -3.11 6.84 -27.80
CA PRO A 183 -3.42 5.48 -27.38
C PRO A 183 -2.38 4.91 -26.41
N LEU A 184 -1.09 5.21 -26.63
CA LEU A 184 -0.01 4.80 -25.74
C LEU A 184 -0.10 5.50 -24.38
N LEU A 185 -0.40 6.80 -24.38
CA LEU A 185 -0.59 7.59 -23.16
C LEU A 185 -1.78 7.08 -22.34
N LEU A 186 -2.92 6.79 -22.99
CA LEU A 186 -4.09 6.21 -22.32
C LEU A 186 -3.78 4.82 -21.76
N ALA A 187 -3.08 3.98 -22.51
CA ALA A 187 -2.65 2.67 -22.04
C ALA A 187 -1.72 2.78 -20.81
N PHE A 188 -0.76 3.71 -20.85
CA PHE A 188 0.15 3.94 -19.72
C PHE A 188 -0.59 4.48 -18.48
N ALA A 189 -1.49 5.46 -18.66
CA ALA A 189 -2.32 6.00 -17.59
C ALA A 189 -3.22 4.92 -16.97
N PHE A 190 -3.78 4.03 -17.80
CA PHE A 190 -4.57 2.88 -17.35
C PHE A 190 -3.72 1.91 -16.52
N VAL A 191 -2.52 1.56 -16.98
CA VAL A 191 -1.58 0.71 -16.24
C VAL A 191 -1.18 1.36 -14.91
N ALA A 192 -0.89 2.67 -14.90
CA ALA A 192 -0.59 3.41 -13.68
C ALA A 192 -1.76 3.39 -12.69
N GLY A 193 -2.99 3.59 -13.17
CA GLY A 193 -4.20 3.50 -12.34
C GLY A 193 -4.43 2.11 -11.74
N LEU A 194 -4.25 1.06 -12.55
CA LEU A 194 -4.32 -0.32 -12.07
C LEU A 194 -3.22 -0.64 -11.05
N TYR A 195 -2.01 -0.12 -11.26
CA TYR A 195 -0.90 -0.30 -10.34
C TYR A 195 -1.17 0.37 -8.99
N VAL A 196 -1.69 1.60 -8.98
CA VAL A 196 -2.11 2.31 -7.76
C VAL A 196 -3.19 1.53 -7.03
N ALA A 197 -4.28 1.18 -7.71
CA ALA A 197 -5.41 0.49 -7.11
C ALA A 197 -5.02 -0.90 -6.57
N GLY A 198 -4.23 -1.66 -7.35
CA GLY A 198 -3.74 -2.97 -6.96
C GLY A 198 -2.78 -2.92 -5.77
N SER A 199 -1.77 -2.05 -5.83
CA SER A 199 -0.77 -1.92 -4.76
C SER A 199 -1.39 -1.41 -3.46
N LEU A 200 -2.23 -0.38 -3.54
CA LEU A 200 -2.95 0.14 -2.38
C LEU A 200 -3.91 -0.90 -1.81
N GLY A 201 -4.65 -1.62 -2.67
CA GLY A 201 -5.53 -2.72 -2.28
C GLY A 201 -4.78 -3.78 -1.47
N LEU A 202 -3.60 -4.20 -1.94
CA LEU A 202 -2.76 -5.16 -1.21
C LEU A 202 -2.28 -4.62 0.14
N ILE A 203 -1.90 -3.34 0.22
CA ILE A 203 -1.46 -2.71 1.47
C ILE A 203 -2.61 -2.68 2.49
N VAL A 204 -3.77 -2.14 2.13
CA VAL A 204 -4.86 -1.92 3.10
C VAL A 204 -5.46 -3.21 3.65
N LEU A 205 -5.26 -4.34 2.97
CA LEU A 205 -5.70 -5.65 3.46
C LEU A 205 -4.92 -6.11 4.70
N VAL A 206 -3.67 -5.68 4.86
CA VAL A 206 -2.78 -6.20 5.91
C VAL A 206 -2.08 -5.12 6.72
N GLU A 207 -2.05 -3.87 6.27
CA GLU A 207 -1.17 -2.81 6.77
C GLU A 207 -1.85 -1.43 6.71
N VAL A 208 -1.33 -0.45 7.47
CA VAL A 208 -1.72 0.96 7.35
C VAL A 208 -1.01 1.57 6.13
N PRO A 209 -1.70 2.34 5.27
CA PRO A 209 -1.08 3.03 4.13
C PRO A 209 -0.27 4.25 4.57
N PHE A 210 0.82 4.03 5.32
CA PHE A 210 1.79 5.06 5.68
C PHE A 210 2.47 5.66 4.44
N GLY A 211 2.90 6.93 4.52
CA GLY A 211 3.56 7.63 3.41
C GLY A 211 4.73 6.88 2.77
N ARG A 212 5.52 6.13 3.56
CA ARG A 212 6.60 5.28 3.02
C ARG A 212 6.13 4.25 2.00
N TYR A 213 4.89 3.78 2.09
CA TYR A 213 4.29 2.87 1.10
C TYR A 213 3.64 3.66 -0.04
N MET A 214 3.05 4.82 0.27
CA MET A 214 2.33 5.63 -0.71
C MET A 214 3.23 6.20 -1.79
N SER A 215 4.46 6.59 -1.45
CA SER A 215 5.49 6.93 -2.44
C SER A 215 5.74 5.83 -3.49
N THR A 216 5.71 4.56 -3.09
CA THR A 216 5.85 3.42 -4.02
C THR A 216 4.57 3.20 -4.82
N VAL A 217 3.41 3.31 -4.19
CA VAL A 217 2.10 3.19 -4.85
C VAL A 217 1.94 4.24 -5.94
N ALA A 218 2.34 5.48 -5.68
CA ALA A 218 2.21 6.61 -6.59
C ALA A 218 3.28 6.63 -7.70
N LEU A 219 4.24 5.71 -7.71
CA LEU A 219 5.46 5.77 -8.54
C LEU A 219 5.20 6.05 -10.03
N LEU A 220 4.18 5.42 -10.62
CA LEU A 220 3.90 5.53 -12.07
C LEU A 220 3.08 6.77 -12.44
N VAL A 221 2.40 7.41 -11.48
CA VAL A 221 1.49 8.53 -11.74
C VAL A 221 2.24 9.78 -12.24
N PRO A 222 3.36 10.21 -11.62
CA PRO A 222 4.20 11.29 -12.13
C PRO A 222 4.65 11.06 -13.57
N SER A 223 5.08 9.85 -13.92
CA SER A 223 5.52 9.51 -15.28
C SER A 223 4.38 9.63 -16.30
N ALA A 224 3.15 9.25 -15.92
CA ALA A 224 1.99 9.31 -16.82
C ALA A 224 1.62 10.76 -17.13
N LEU A 225 1.63 11.62 -16.12
CA LEU A 225 1.31 13.03 -16.26
C LEU A 225 2.42 13.81 -16.95
N ALA A 226 3.68 13.47 -16.68
CA ALA A 226 4.83 13.99 -17.41
C ALA A 226 4.72 13.71 -18.92
N LEU A 227 4.39 12.48 -19.29
CA LEU A 227 4.19 12.10 -20.69
C LEU A 227 2.99 12.83 -21.31
N ALA A 228 1.89 12.97 -20.57
CA ALA A 228 0.73 13.75 -21.01
C ALA A 228 1.08 15.22 -21.26
N LEU A 229 1.77 15.85 -20.32
CA LEU A 229 2.21 17.24 -20.43
C LEU A 229 3.17 17.41 -21.61
N PHE A 230 4.12 16.49 -21.78
CA PHE A 230 5.03 16.49 -22.92
C PHE A 230 4.26 16.47 -24.25
N GLU A 231 3.25 15.60 -24.38
CA GLU A 231 2.43 15.53 -25.59
C GLU A 231 1.61 16.80 -25.84
N VAL A 232 1.02 17.39 -24.79
CA VAL A 232 0.30 18.66 -24.89
C VAL A 232 1.24 19.78 -25.34
N LEU A 233 2.43 19.89 -24.75
CA LEU A 233 3.44 20.90 -25.12
C LEU A 233 3.95 20.68 -26.55
N ARG A 234 4.18 19.42 -26.94
CA ARG A 234 4.60 19.05 -28.31
C ARG A 234 3.57 19.46 -29.35
N LEU A 235 2.28 19.21 -29.08
CA LEU A 235 1.18 19.59 -29.96
C LEU A 235 0.91 21.11 -29.98
N GLY A 236 1.16 21.81 -28.87
CA GLY A 236 0.98 23.26 -28.75
C GLY A 236 2.11 24.11 -29.36
N ARG A 237 3.33 23.56 -29.47
CA ARG A 237 4.53 24.27 -29.94
C ARG A 237 4.37 24.99 -31.29
N PRO A 238 3.74 24.40 -32.34
CA PRO A 238 3.54 25.07 -33.62
C PRO A 238 2.70 26.36 -33.49
N ARG A 239 1.66 26.36 -32.65
CA ARG A 239 0.83 27.54 -32.41
C ARG A 239 1.60 28.66 -31.71
N LEU A 240 2.39 28.31 -30.70
CA LEU A 240 3.23 29.28 -29.99
C LEU A 240 4.30 29.90 -30.92
N LEU A 241 4.91 29.10 -31.79
CA LEU A 241 5.86 29.61 -32.78
C LEU A 241 5.20 30.52 -33.84
N ALA A 242 3.97 30.22 -34.24
CA ALA A 242 3.20 31.07 -35.16
C ALA A 242 2.91 32.44 -34.53
N LEU A 243 2.48 32.49 -33.26
CA LEU A 243 2.24 33.74 -32.53
C LEU A 243 3.50 34.60 -32.37
N ARG A 244 4.68 33.97 -32.18
CA ARG A 244 5.94 34.71 -32.06
C ARG A 244 6.39 35.37 -33.37
N LYS A 245 6.03 34.82 -34.52
CA LYS A 245 6.35 35.42 -35.84
C LYS A 245 5.49 36.63 -36.19
N THR A 246 4.36 36.83 -35.51
CA THR A 246 3.41 37.92 -35.80
C THR A 246 3.56 39.14 -34.88
N SER A 247 4.49 39.12 -33.92
CA SER A 247 4.83 40.30 -33.13
C SER A 247 5.83 41.19 -33.89
N PRO A 248 5.48 42.46 -34.18
CA PRO A 248 6.31 43.41 -34.91
C PRO A 248 7.58 43.83 -34.15
#